data_AF-A0A497YBX1-F1
#
_entry.id   AF-A0A497YBX1-F1
#
_cell.length_a   1.000
_cell.length_b   1.000
_cell.length_c   1.000
_cell.angle_alpha   90.00
_cell.angle_beta   90.00
_cell.angle_gamma   90.00
#
_symmetry.space_group_name_H-M   'P 1'
#
loop_
_entity.id
_entity.type
_entity.pdbx_description
1 polymer ?
#
loop_
_entity_poly.entity_id
_entity_poly.type
_entity_poly.pdbx_seq_one_letter_code
_entity_poly.pdbx_strand_id
1 'polypeptide(L)'
;MPIPSLSEKDLEAYRNDLSNPEKSTGELFIKLNGLYQRFASNEQLLRDFEYVSALNSLESSYTSKKEHFNKEIVELKRQFKQLDNRIVAAEQKLRHGIPEDLLVMDKIIAEQESIVEDQEKLNNAETHIVEQVRKIDIEHGKELQKLEQQQNNRETPFKSKFSAFNEQIKNAEKGITLKVSRFSLLAIIGIPLIIDLFFGMIGLPTFSKSTNNIIFNHYLFLISLILVELFLADKIKNRISRMLSISYLKDSLNTLENLLTENERQLAKVESQHHVTLSEFVKKNGDALDY
;
A
#
# COMPACT_ATOMS: atom_id res chain seq x y z
N MET A 1 4.88 -4.53 -19.16
CA MET A 1 6.06 -4.24 -18.31
C MET A 1 5.55 -3.66 -17.01
N PRO A 2 5.99 -4.18 -15.85
CA PRO A 2 5.57 -3.65 -14.55
C PRO A 2 5.98 -2.17 -14.43
N ILE A 3 5.08 -1.37 -13.86
CA ILE A 3 5.31 0.07 -13.64
C ILE A 3 6.26 0.21 -12.45
N PRO A 4 7.45 0.82 -12.61
CA PRO A 4 8.43 0.91 -11.53
C PRO A 4 7.88 1.77 -10.39
N SER A 5 8.18 1.37 -9.16
CA SER A 5 7.85 2.10 -7.94
C SER A 5 8.28 3.57 -8.01
N LEU A 6 7.50 4.45 -7.40
CA LEU A 6 7.80 5.86 -7.24
C LEU A 6 8.99 6.04 -6.29
N SER A 7 9.95 6.89 -6.69
CA SER A 7 11.07 7.29 -5.85
C SER A 7 11.09 8.80 -5.62
N GLU A 8 11.80 9.26 -4.58
CA GLU A 8 11.99 10.68 -4.30
C GLU A 8 12.61 11.45 -5.49
N LYS A 9 13.52 10.80 -6.23
CA LYS A 9 14.14 11.36 -7.45
C LYS A 9 13.11 11.70 -8.52
N ASP A 10 12.03 10.93 -8.62
CA ASP A 10 10.97 11.18 -9.59
C ASP A 10 10.13 12.41 -9.22
N LEU A 11 9.90 12.60 -7.91
CA LEU A 11 9.22 13.78 -7.39
C LEU A 11 10.07 15.03 -7.57
N GLU A 12 11.38 14.93 -7.32
CA GLU A 12 12.33 16.02 -7.56
C GLU A 12 12.41 16.38 -9.06
N ALA A 13 12.47 15.39 -9.94
CA ALA A 13 12.44 15.61 -11.38
C ALA A 13 11.14 16.32 -11.81
N TYR A 14 10.00 15.97 -11.22
CA TYR A 14 8.74 16.64 -11.51
C TYR A 14 8.69 18.06 -10.93
N ARG A 15 9.27 18.30 -9.75
CA ARG A 15 9.42 19.65 -9.17
C ARG A 15 10.25 20.57 -10.07
N ASN A 16 11.29 20.04 -10.71
CA ASN A 16 12.09 20.76 -11.70
C ASN A 16 11.25 21.10 -12.96
N ASP A 17 10.44 20.16 -13.45
CA ASP A 17 9.50 20.43 -14.56
C ASP A 17 8.42 21.47 -14.20
N LEU A 18 7.96 21.49 -12.95
CA LEU A 18 7.04 22.53 -12.45
C LEU A 18 7.68 23.93 -12.38
N SER A 19 9.01 23.99 -12.34
CA SER A 19 9.76 25.25 -12.32
C SER A 19 10.15 25.71 -13.73
N ASN A 20 10.14 24.81 -14.72
CA ASN A 20 10.45 25.12 -16.11
C ASN A 20 9.24 25.80 -16.82
N PRO A 21 9.33 27.06 -17.25
CA PRO A 21 8.23 27.75 -17.93
C PRO A 21 7.97 27.26 -19.36
N GLU A 22 8.91 26.53 -19.97
CA GLU A 22 8.77 26.01 -21.35
C GLU A 22 7.98 24.69 -21.42
N LYS A 23 7.77 24.03 -20.28
CA LYS A 23 7.01 22.78 -20.21
C LYS A 23 5.52 23.02 -20.42
N SER A 24 4.92 22.23 -21.30
CA SER A 24 3.48 22.25 -21.55
C SER A 24 2.71 21.78 -20.31
N THR A 25 1.64 22.49 -19.96
CA THR A 25 0.73 22.08 -18.87
C THR A 25 0.16 20.67 -19.09
N GLY A 26 -0.13 20.28 -20.33
CA GLY A 26 -0.65 18.95 -20.64
C GLY A 26 0.36 17.85 -20.33
N GLU A 27 1.65 18.06 -20.65
CA GLU A 27 2.73 17.13 -20.30
C GLU A 27 2.86 16.97 -18.78
N LEU A 28 2.66 18.05 -18.03
CA LEU A 28 2.73 18.02 -16.58
C LEU A 28 1.58 17.23 -15.95
N PHE A 29 0.35 17.36 -16.46
CA PHE A 29 -0.78 16.53 -16.04
C PHE A 29 -0.56 15.04 -16.34
N ILE A 30 -0.06 14.72 -17.54
CA ILE A 30 0.27 13.34 -17.92
C ILE A 30 1.34 12.76 -16.99
N LYS A 31 2.41 13.52 -16.73
CA LYS A 31 3.49 13.09 -15.84
C LYS A 31 2.99 12.92 -14.40
N LEU A 32 2.17 13.84 -13.88
CA LEU A 32 1.55 13.73 -12.56
C LEU A 32 0.72 12.44 -12.44
N ASN A 33 -0.13 12.15 -13.42
CA ASN A 33 -0.92 10.92 -13.45
C ASN A 33 -0.02 9.67 -13.45
N GLY A 34 1.08 9.70 -14.21
CA GLY A 34 2.09 8.64 -14.18
C GLY A 34 2.74 8.45 -12.80
N LEU A 35 3.04 9.53 -12.07
CA LEU A 35 3.58 9.45 -10.72
C LEU A 35 2.59 8.82 -9.73
N TYR A 36 1.30 9.15 -9.82
CA TYR A 36 0.26 8.50 -9.00
C TYR A 36 0.09 7.01 -9.32
N GLN A 37 0.22 6.62 -10.59
CA GLN A 37 0.23 5.20 -10.98
C GLN A 37 1.44 4.46 -10.41
N ARG A 38 2.62 5.09 -10.42
CA ARG A 38 3.83 4.52 -9.80
C ARG A 38 3.70 4.42 -8.28
N PHE A 39 3.06 5.38 -7.63
CA PHE A 39 2.77 5.31 -6.20
C PHE A 39 1.80 4.16 -5.85
N ALA A 40 0.88 3.80 -6.76
CA ALA A 40 0.05 2.61 -6.58
C ALA A 40 0.89 1.34 -6.46
N SER A 41 1.99 1.23 -7.21
CA SER A 41 2.94 0.13 -7.05
C SER A 41 3.60 0.11 -5.67
N ASN A 42 3.95 1.27 -5.10
CA ASN A 42 4.52 1.35 -3.74
C ASN A 42 3.53 0.87 -2.68
N GLU A 43 2.27 1.29 -2.77
CA GLU A 43 1.23 0.89 -1.82
C GLU A 43 0.86 -0.59 -1.96
N GLN A 44 0.88 -1.13 -3.18
CA GLN A 44 0.71 -2.56 -3.42
C GLN A 44 1.86 -3.35 -2.78
N LEU A 45 3.11 -2.93 -3.01
CA LEU A 45 4.29 -3.55 -2.41
C LEU A 45 4.23 -3.53 -0.88
N LEU A 46 3.85 -2.41 -0.28
CA LEU A 46 3.67 -2.29 1.17
C LEU A 46 2.61 -3.28 1.68
N ARG A 47 1.46 -3.37 1.00
CA ARG A 47 0.40 -4.34 1.37
C ARG A 47 0.93 -5.77 1.34
N ASP A 48 1.58 -6.15 0.25
CA ASP A 48 2.05 -7.52 0.06
C ASP A 48 3.12 -7.85 1.10
N PHE A 49 4.01 -6.89 1.37
CA PHE A 49 5.01 -7.00 2.42
C PHE A 49 4.39 -7.14 3.82
N GLU A 50 3.38 -6.33 4.16
CA GLU A 50 2.63 -6.43 5.42
C GLU A 50 1.99 -7.82 5.59
N TYR A 51 1.27 -8.28 4.57
CA TYR A 51 0.55 -9.56 4.62
C TYR A 51 1.51 -10.74 4.74
N VAL A 52 2.52 -10.82 3.86
CA VAL A 52 3.46 -11.94 3.83
C VAL A 52 4.32 -11.95 5.09
N SER A 53 4.74 -10.79 5.61
CA SER A 53 5.51 -10.74 6.85
C SER A 53 4.69 -11.18 8.06
N ALA A 54 3.42 -10.76 8.13
CA ALA A 54 2.50 -11.21 9.18
C ALA A 54 2.22 -12.71 9.07
N LEU A 55 2.00 -13.23 7.86
CA LEU A 55 1.77 -14.66 7.61
C LEU A 55 2.97 -15.50 8.02
N ASN A 56 4.18 -15.11 7.58
CA ASN A 56 5.42 -15.81 7.95
C ASN A 56 5.65 -15.79 9.47
N SER A 57 5.39 -14.66 10.12
CA SER A 57 5.51 -14.56 11.58
C SER A 57 4.51 -15.47 12.29
N LEU A 58 3.28 -15.55 11.80
CA LEU A 58 2.24 -16.41 12.32
C LEU A 58 2.60 -17.90 12.15
N GLU A 59 3.06 -18.27 10.96
CA GLU A 59 3.48 -19.65 10.65
C GLU A 59 4.71 -20.07 11.46
N SER A 60 5.69 -19.18 11.62
CA SER A 60 6.87 -19.42 12.46
C SER A 60 6.49 -19.62 13.93
N SER A 61 5.57 -18.80 14.45
CA SER A 61 5.06 -18.93 15.82
C SER A 61 4.32 -20.25 16.02
N TYR A 62 3.42 -20.60 15.09
CA TYR A 62 2.70 -21.87 15.10
C TYR A 62 3.65 -23.07 15.06
N THR A 63 4.62 -23.06 14.16
CA THR A 63 5.60 -24.14 13.99
C THR A 63 6.46 -24.31 15.24
N SER A 64 6.94 -23.21 15.82
CA SER A 64 7.72 -23.23 17.05
C SER A 64 6.91 -23.78 18.24
N LYS A 65 5.65 -23.37 18.40
CA LYS A 65 4.75 -23.88 19.44
C LYS A 65 4.50 -25.38 19.23
N LYS A 66 4.21 -25.81 18.00
CA LYS A 66 3.93 -27.21 17.66
C LYS A 66 5.15 -28.10 17.86
N GLU A 67 6.35 -27.62 17.52
CA GLU A 67 7.59 -28.36 17.75
C GLU A 67 7.84 -28.58 19.25
N HIS A 68 7.59 -27.57 20.10
CA HIS A 68 7.69 -27.70 21.55
C HIS A 68 6.78 -28.81 22.09
N PHE A 69 5.48 -28.77 21.77
CA PHE A 69 4.54 -29.82 22.23
C PHE A 69 4.81 -31.18 21.60
N ASN A 70 5.28 -31.26 20.35
CA ASN A 70 5.71 -32.53 19.76
C ASN A 70 6.85 -33.18 20.55
N LYS A 71 7.81 -32.38 21.06
CA LYS A 71 8.88 -32.89 21.93
C LYS A 71 8.31 -33.41 23.25
N GLU A 72 7.36 -32.70 23.85
CA GLU A 72 6.69 -33.15 25.08
C GLU A 72 5.91 -34.46 24.87
N ILE A 73 5.18 -34.60 23.76
CA ILE A 73 4.46 -35.84 23.41
C ILE A 73 5.42 -37.02 23.25
N VAL A 74 6.58 -36.82 22.61
CA VAL A 74 7.59 -37.87 22.45
C VAL A 74 8.14 -38.31 23.81
N GLU A 75 8.40 -37.36 24.70
CA GLU A 75 8.87 -37.66 26.07
C GLU A 75 7.80 -38.38 26.89
N LEU A 76 6.54 -37.94 26.80
CA LEU A 76 5.40 -38.59 27.46
C LEU A 76 5.25 -40.05 26.99
N LYS A 77 5.35 -40.30 25.67
CA LYS A 77 5.34 -41.68 25.12
C LYS A 77 6.49 -42.53 25.64
N ARG A 78 7.66 -41.93 25.87
CA ARG A 78 8.81 -42.63 26.48
C ARG A 78 8.51 -43.01 27.92
N GLN A 79 7.89 -42.12 28.69
CA GLN A 79 7.48 -42.36 30.08
C GLN A 79 6.40 -43.44 30.18
N PHE A 80 5.37 -43.41 29.32
CA PHE A 80 4.38 -44.47 29.24
C PHE A 80 5.00 -45.84 28.95
N LYS A 81 5.95 -45.91 28.01
CA LYS A 81 6.66 -47.17 27.73
C LYS A 81 7.47 -47.67 28.94
N GLN A 82 8.05 -46.77 29.73
CA GLN A 82 8.75 -47.15 30.97
C GLN A 82 7.77 -47.67 32.03
N LEU A 83 6.61 -47.04 32.15
CA LEU A 83 5.54 -47.49 33.04
C LEU A 83 4.98 -48.86 32.61
N ASP A 84 4.72 -49.08 31.32
CA ASP A 84 4.30 -50.37 30.78
C ASP A 84 5.30 -51.48 31.12
N ASN A 85 6.61 -51.21 30.99
CA ASN A 85 7.64 -52.17 31.38
C ASN A 85 7.61 -52.47 32.90
N ARG A 86 7.33 -51.46 33.75
CA ARG A 86 7.17 -51.65 35.20
C ARG A 86 5.92 -52.48 35.52
N ILE A 87 4.80 -52.22 34.84
CA ILE A 87 3.56 -52.99 34.95
C ILE A 87 3.82 -54.46 34.61
N VAL A 88 4.41 -54.73 33.44
CA VAL A 88 4.73 -56.11 33.01
C VAL A 88 5.65 -56.80 34.01
N ALA A 89 6.66 -56.10 34.55
CA ALA A 89 7.55 -56.66 35.57
C ALA A 89 6.82 -56.96 36.90
N ALA A 90 5.90 -56.09 37.33
CA ALA A 90 5.08 -56.31 38.51
C ALA A 90 4.10 -57.48 38.31
N GLU A 91 3.46 -57.58 37.15
CA GLU A 91 2.59 -58.70 36.77
C GLU A 91 3.34 -60.03 36.72
N GLN A 92 4.56 -60.04 36.16
CA GLN A 92 5.41 -61.23 36.18
C GLN A 92 5.72 -61.67 37.61
N LYS A 93 6.10 -60.74 38.51
CA LYS A 93 6.36 -61.07 39.93
C LYS A 93 5.15 -61.70 40.60
N LEU A 94 3.94 -61.21 40.33
CA LEU A 94 2.69 -61.79 40.85
C LEU A 94 2.38 -63.18 40.27
N ARG A 95 2.67 -63.40 38.98
CA ARG A 95 2.46 -64.71 38.31
C ARG A 95 3.38 -65.82 38.83
N HIS A 96 4.55 -65.48 39.38
CA HIS A 96 5.47 -66.46 39.99
C HIS A 96 5.04 -66.92 41.39
N GLY A 97 3.90 -66.42 41.90
CA GLY A 97 3.30 -66.80 43.19
C GLY A 97 3.18 -65.60 44.12
N ILE A 98 2.14 -65.59 44.97
CA ILE A 98 2.03 -64.61 46.06
C ILE A 98 3.12 -64.96 47.08
N PRO A 99 4.02 -64.02 47.43
CA PRO A 99 5.04 -64.28 48.42
C PRO A 99 4.41 -64.70 49.76
N GLU A 100 4.95 -65.75 50.39
CA GLU A 100 4.54 -66.14 51.75
C GLU A 100 5.03 -65.13 52.83
N ASP A 101 6.01 -64.29 52.46
CA ASP A 101 6.55 -63.22 53.30
C ASP A 101 5.74 -61.92 53.14
N LEU A 102 5.12 -61.49 54.24
CA LEU A 102 4.36 -60.24 54.37
C LEU A 102 5.17 -59.01 53.94
N LEU A 103 6.48 -58.95 54.22
CA LEU A 103 7.32 -57.80 53.84
C LEU A 103 7.49 -57.69 52.33
N VAL A 104 7.53 -58.83 51.63
CA VAL A 104 7.63 -58.87 50.18
C VAL A 104 6.28 -58.52 49.55
N MET A 105 5.18 -58.93 50.18
CA MET A 105 3.82 -58.57 49.77
C MET A 105 3.58 -57.06 49.87
N ASP A 106 3.94 -56.42 51.00
CA ASP A 106 3.83 -54.97 51.21
C ASP A 106 4.64 -54.18 50.17
N LYS A 107 5.82 -54.68 49.80
CA LYS A 107 6.66 -54.06 48.77
C LYS A 107 6.04 -54.14 47.38
N ILE A 108 5.33 -55.22 47.06
CA ILE A 108 4.63 -55.35 45.78
C ILE A 108 3.42 -54.41 45.74
N ILE A 109 2.66 -54.32 46.83
CA ILE A 109 1.51 -53.40 46.95
C ILE A 109 1.97 -51.96 46.79
N ALA A 110 3.03 -51.54 47.51
CA ALA A 110 3.58 -50.19 47.39
C ALA A 110 4.06 -49.86 45.96
N GLU A 111 4.66 -50.84 45.25
CA GLU A 111 5.02 -50.65 43.84
C GLU A 111 3.79 -50.53 42.93
N GLN A 112 2.72 -51.30 43.17
CA GLN A 112 1.48 -51.17 42.41
C GLN A 112 0.78 -49.83 42.65
N GLU A 113 0.73 -49.37 43.90
CA GLU A 113 0.20 -48.04 44.24
C GLU A 113 1.01 -46.93 43.57
N SER A 114 2.34 -47.02 43.57
CA SER A 114 3.21 -46.10 42.84
C SER A 114 2.99 -46.12 41.33
N ILE A 115 2.80 -47.31 40.75
CA ILE A 115 2.50 -47.46 39.31
C ILE A 115 1.18 -46.77 38.96
N VAL A 116 0.13 -46.95 39.79
CA VAL A 116 -1.17 -46.32 39.57
C VAL A 116 -1.07 -44.80 39.67
N GLU A 117 -0.36 -44.29 40.68
CA GLU A 117 -0.13 -42.84 40.84
C GLU A 117 0.62 -42.25 39.63
N ASP A 118 1.66 -42.93 39.16
CA ASP A 118 2.41 -42.50 37.97
C ASP A 118 1.55 -42.58 36.70
N GLN A 119 0.68 -43.58 36.58
CA GLN A 119 -0.27 -43.69 35.46
C GLN A 119 -1.25 -42.52 35.44
N GLU A 120 -1.82 -42.16 36.59
CA GLU A 120 -2.75 -41.03 36.70
C GLU A 120 -2.05 -39.71 36.36
N LYS A 121 -0.81 -39.50 36.82
CA LYS A 121 0.00 -38.33 36.46
C LYS A 121 0.25 -38.26 34.96
N LEU A 122 0.64 -39.37 34.32
CA LEU A 122 0.89 -39.40 32.88
C LEU A 122 -0.38 -39.17 32.06
N ASN A 123 -1.52 -39.75 32.47
CA ASN A 123 -2.81 -39.51 31.81
C ASN A 123 -3.27 -38.04 31.92
N ASN A 124 -3.07 -37.42 33.07
CA ASN A 124 -3.37 -36.01 33.28
C ASN A 124 -2.46 -35.12 32.42
N ALA A 125 -1.18 -35.45 32.33
CA ALA A 125 -0.23 -34.75 31.46
C ALA A 125 -0.58 -34.92 29.96
N GLU A 126 -0.99 -36.12 29.54
CA GLU A 126 -1.46 -36.37 28.17
C GLU A 126 -2.66 -35.48 27.83
N THR A 127 -3.68 -35.50 28.70
CA THR A 127 -4.90 -34.72 28.51
C THR A 127 -4.59 -33.23 28.41
N HIS A 128 -3.68 -32.74 29.26
CA HIS A 128 -3.24 -31.35 29.23
C HIS A 128 -2.56 -31.00 27.91
N ILE A 129 -1.58 -31.79 27.46
CA ILE A 129 -0.83 -31.54 26.22
C ILE A 129 -1.76 -31.55 25.01
N VAL A 130 -2.68 -32.52 24.92
CA VAL A 130 -3.67 -32.59 23.83
C VAL A 130 -4.56 -31.35 23.81
N GLU A 131 -5.00 -30.87 24.99
CA GLU A 131 -5.79 -29.65 25.08
C GLU A 131 -5.00 -28.40 24.64
N GLN A 132 -3.72 -28.31 25.01
CA GLN A 132 -2.86 -27.20 24.60
C GLN A 132 -2.61 -27.19 23.08
N VAL A 133 -2.33 -28.35 22.48
CA VAL A 133 -2.19 -28.46 21.02
C VAL A 133 -3.47 -28.02 20.32
N ARG A 134 -4.63 -28.47 20.81
CA ARG A 134 -5.93 -28.04 20.27
C ARG A 134 -6.15 -26.53 20.39
N LYS A 135 -5.76 -25.91 21.52
CA LYS A 135 -5.83 -24.46 21.69
C LYS A 135 -4.97 -23.72 20.68
N ILE A 136 -3.75 -24.21 20.42
CA ILE A 136 -2.83 -23.63 19.43
C ILE A 136 -3.39 -23.71 18.02
N ASP A 137 -3.94 -24.87 17.63
CA ASP A 137 -4.54 -25.04 16.29
C ASP A 137 -5.74 -24.09 16.10
N ILE A 138 -6.58 -23.94 17.13
CA ILE A 138 -7.72 -23.02 17.09
C ILE A 138 -7.26 -21.55 17.04
N GLU A 139 -6.27 -21.18 17.85
CA GLU A 139 -5.71 -19.83 17.88
C GLU A 139 -5.12 -19.47 16.52
N HIS A 140 -4.28 -20.34 15.95
CA HIS A 140 -3.69 -20.16 14.63
C HIS A 140 -4.75 -20.01 13.54
N GLY A 141 -5.78 -20.87 13.54
CA GLY A 141 -6.88 -20.76 12.57
C GLY A 141 -7.65 -19.45 12.67
N LYS A 142 -7.89 -18.95 13.89
CA LYS A 142 -8.55 -17.64 14.11
C LYS A 142 -7.69 -16.48 13.63
N GLU A 143 -6.39 -16.50 13.94
CA GLU A 143 -5.46 -15.46 13.53
C GLU A 143 -5.27 -15.43 12.01
N LEU A 144 -5.20 -16.61 11.37
CA LEU A 144 -5.13 -16.73 9.91
C LEU A 144 -6.38 -16.15 9.24
N GLN A 145 -7.57 -16.54 9.71
CA GLN A 145 -8.83 -16.02 9.18
C GLN A 145 -8.94 -14.50 9.34
N LYS A 146 -8.49 -13.96 10.47
CA LYS A 146 -8.45 -12.51 10.70
C LYS A 146 -7.50 -11.82 9.72
N LEU A 147 -6.34 -12.41 9.44
CA LEU A 147 -5.35 -11.87 8.50
C LEU A 147 -5.90 -11.86 7.07
N GLU A 148 -6.53 -12.95 6.62
CA GLU A 148 -7.19 -13.05 5.31
C GLU A 148 -8.33 -12.04 5.17
N GLN A 149 -9.16 -11.89 6.22
CA GLN A 149 -10.24 -10.90 6.22
C GLN A 149 -9.69 -9.47 6.15
N GLN A 150 -8.59 -9.18 6.83
CA GLN A 150 -7.93 -7.87 6.74
C GLN A 150 -7.38 -7.60 5.34
N GLN A 151 -6.79 -8.60 4.68
CA GLN A 151 -6.33 -8.48 3.29
C GLN A 151 -7.50 -8.16 2.35
N ASN A 152 -8.58 -8.95 2.41
CA ASN A 152 -9.78 -8.76 1.59
C ASN A 152 -10.44 -7.40 1.82
N ASN A 153 -10.55 -6.96 3.08
CA ASN A 153 -11.14 -5.67 3.43
C ASN A 153 -10.31 -4.48 2.92
N ARG A 154 -9.02 -4.68 2.63
CA ARG A 154 -8.13 -3.63 2.11
C ARG A 154 -8.15 -3.56 0.58
N GLU A 155 -8.39 -4.66 -0.13
CA GLU A 155 -8.35 -4.69 -1.60
C GLU A 155 -9.35 -3.75 -2.28
N THR A 156 -10.60 -3.77 -1.84
CA THR A 156 -11.68 -2.98 -2.47
C THR A 156 -11.50 -1.47 -2.27
N PRO A 157 -11.21 -0.96 -1.06
CA PRO A 157 -10.93 0.46 -0.86
C PRO A 157 -9.72 0.97 -1.65
N PHE A 158 -8.71 0.14 -1.86
CA PHE A 158 -7.50 0.52 -2.59
C PHE A 158 -7.78 0.82 -4.06
N LYS A 159 -8.46 -0.09 -4.76
CA LYS A 159 -8.83 0.13 -6.17
C LYS A 159 -9.68 1.41 -6.32
N SER A 160 -10.58 1.65 -5.38
CA SER A 160 -11.41 2.86 -5.32
C SER A 160 -10.59 4.14 -5.10
N LYS A 161 -9.64 4.15 -4.15
CA LYS A 161 -8.77 5.29 -3.83
C LYS A 161 -7.97 5.76 -5.05
N PHE A 162 -7.35 4.84 -5.79
CA PHE A 162 -6.55 5.20 -6.98
C PHE A 162 -7.42 5.63 -8.17
N SER A 163 -8.59 5.01 -8.34
CA SER A 163 -9.57 5.47 -9.32
C SER A 163 -10.01 6.92 -9.03
N ALA A 164 -10.24 7.26 -7.76
CA ALA A 164 -10.62 8.60 -7.35
C ALA A 164 -9.52 9.63 -7.65
N PHE A 165 -8.25 9.31 -7.40
CA PHE A 165 -7.14 10.22 -7.76
C PHE A 165 -7.06 10.48 -9.27
N ASN A 166 -7.14 9.43 -10.09
CA ASN A 166 -7.13 9.58 -11.54
C ASN A 166 -8.30 10.43 -12.04
N GLU A 167 -9.49 10.23 -11.47
CA GLU A 167 -10.67 11.00 -11.83
C GLU A 167 -10.55 12.47 -11.41
N GLN A 168 -10.02 12.75 -10.22
CA GLN A 168 -9.76 14.11 -9.75
C GLN A 168 -8.78 14.86 -10.66
N ILE A 169 -7.68 14.23 -11.04
CA ILE A 169 -6.67 14.81 -11.95
C ILE A 169 -7.31 15.12 -13.31
N LYS A 170 -8.07 14.18 -13.87
CA LYS A 170 -8.77 14.34 -15.15
C LYS A 170 -9.81 15.46 -15.11
N ASN A 171 -10.57 15.56 -14.03
CA ASN A 171 -11.56 16.61 -13.83
C ASN A 171 -10.90 17.98 -13.67
N ALA A 172 -9.78 18.05 -12.95
CA ALA A 172 -8.98 19.27 -12.82
C ALA A 172 -8.41 19.72 -14.17
N GLU A 173 -7.82 18.82 -14.95
CA GLU A 173 -7.28 19.09 -16.29
C GLU A 173 -8.37 19.62 -17.23
N LYS A 174 -9.54 18.96 -17.26
CA LYS A 174 -10.68 19.39 -18.08
C LYS A 174 -11.20 20.76 -17.64
N GLY A 175 -11.33 20.98 -16.34
CA GLY A 175 -11.77 22.25 -15.77
C GLY A 175 -10.83 23.40 -16.10
N ILE A 176 -9.51 23.16 -16.02
CA ILE A 176 -8.49 24.15 -16.37
C ILE A 176 -8.51 24.42 -17.87
N THR A 177 -8.55 23.39 -18.72
CA THR A 177 -8.62 23.56 -20.18
C THR A 177 -9.82 24.41 -20.60
N LEU A 178 -10.99 24.21 -19.99
CA LEU A 178 -12.18 25.04 -20.23
C LEU A 178 -11.98 26.50 -19.80
N LYS A 179 -11.37 26.74 -18.63
CA LYS A 179 -11.04 28.10 -18.16
C LYS A 179 -10.03 28.77 -19.09
N VAL A 180 -8.99 28.06 -19.52
CA VAL A 180 -7.99 28.56 -20.46
C VAL A 180 -8.64 29.00 -21.77
N SER A 181 -9.54 28.19 -22.33
CA SER A 181 -10.26 28.56 -23.55
C SER A 181 -11.02 29.89 -23.40
N ARG A 182 -11.72 30.08 -22.28
CA ARG A 182 -12.47 31.33 -22.01
C ARG A 182 -11.57 32.55 -21.78
N PHE A 183 -10.56 32.42 -20.91
CA PHE A 183 -9.66 33.52 -20.58
C PHE A 183 -8.73 33.89 -21.74
N SER A 184 -8.27 32.91 -22.52
CA SER A 184 -7.46 33.18 -23.71
C SER A 184 -8.28 33.89 -24.79
N LEU A 185 -9.54 33.52 -25.01
CA LEU A 185 -10.42 34.23 -25.93
C LEU A 185 -10.59 35.71 -25.54
N LEU A 186 -10.81 35.98 -24.24
CA LEU A 186 -10.89 37.35 -23.72
C LEU A 186 -9.59 38.13 -23.95
N ALA A 187 -8.43 37.51 -23.75
CA ALA A 187 -7.15 38.17 -23.98
C ALA A 187 -6.85 38.37 -25.47
N ILE A 188 -7.15 37.39 -26.33
CA ILE A 188 -6.95 37.43 -27.78
C ILE A 188 -7.81 38.52 -28.42
N ILE A 189 -9.05 38.71 -27.95
CA ILE A 189 -9.94 39.77 -28.45
C ILE A 189 -9.67 41.11 -27.73
N GLY A 190 -9.36 41.07 -26.43
CA GLY A 190 -9.16 42.24 -25.59
C GLY A 190 -7.92 43.05 -25.93
N ILE A 191 -6.80 42.40 -26.29
CA ILE A 191 -5.56 43.10 -26.68
C ILE A 191 -5.80 43.99 -27.92
N PRO A 192 -6.34 43.46 -29.04
CA PRO A 192 -6.74 44.26 -30.19
C PRO A 192 -7.70 45.41 -29.86
N LEU A 193 -8.70 45.19 -28.98
CA LEU A 193 -9.65 46.25 -28.58
C LEU A 193 -8.97 47.40 -27.83
N ILE A 194 -8.03 47.09 -26.93
CA ILE A 194 -7.27 48.11 -26.18
C ILE A 194 -6.37 48.90 -27.14
N ILE A 195 -5.71 48.24 -28.09
CA ILE A 195 -4.90 48.90 -29.11
C ILE A 195 -5.77 49.86 -29.92
N ASP A 196 -6.92 49.40 -30.41
CA ASP A 196 -7.83 50.21 -31.22
C ASP A 196 -8.35 51.45 -30.46
N LEU A 197 -8.72 51.28 -29.18
CA LEU A 197 -9.12 52.39 -28.29
C LEU A 197 -8.00 53.41 -28.04
N PHE A 198 -6.77 52.94 -27.81
CA PHE A 198 -5.62 53.80 -27.55
C PHE A 198 -5.30 54.67 -28.78
N PHE A 199 -5.31 54.08 -29.97
CA PHE A 199 -5.09 54.81 -31.22
C PHE A 199 -6.24 55.78 -31.54
N GLY A 200 -7.48 55.43 -31.21
CA GLY A 200 -8.63 56.33 -31.30
C GLY A 200 -8.52 57.54 -30.36
N MET A 201 -8.01 57.37 -29.13
CA MET A 201 -7.82 58.45 -28.17
C MET A 201 -6.68 59.43 -28.52
N ILE A 202 -5.65 58.97 -29.23
CA ILE A 202 -4.49 59.80 -29.64
C ILE A 202 -4.80 60.65 -30.89
N GLY A 203 -6.01 60.53 -31.47
CA GLY A 203 -6.42 61.34 -32.61
C GLY A 203 -5.75 60.93 -33.92
N LEU A 204 -5.16 59.73 -33.98
CA LEU A 204 -4.83 59.12 -35.26
C LEU A 204 -6.15 58.89 -36.01
N PRO A 205 -6.26 59.36 -37.26
CA PRO A 205 -7.54 59.38 -37.94
C PRO A 205 -8.02 57.96 -38.14
N THR A 206 -9.14 57.61 -37.51
CA THR A 206 -10.13 56.75 -38.13
C THR A 206 -10.39 57.36 -39.51
N PHE A 207 -9.86 56.74 -40.55
CA PHE A 207 -9.95 57.32 -41.89
C PHE A 207 -11.42 57.46 -42.28
N SER A 208 -11.84 58.73 -42.33
CA SER A 208 -13.07 59.28 -42.88
C SER A 208 -14.19 59.64 -41.89
N LYS A 209 -14.55 60.93 -41.96
CA LYS A 209 -15.84 61.52 -41.58
C LYS A 209 -16.98 60.96 -42.45
N SER A 210 -17.15 59.64 -42.51
CA SER A 210 -18.28 58.99 -43.18
C SER A 210 -19.06 58.18 -42.15
N THR A 211 -20.21 58.70 -41.77
CA THR A 211 -21.14 58.16 -40.77
C THR A 211 -21.78 56.82 -41.15
N ASN A 212 -21.45 56.22 -42.30
CA ASN A 212 -22.13 55.02 -42.80
C ASN A 212 -21.33 53.71 -42.71
N ASN A 213 -20.05 53.75 -42.33
CA ASN A 213 -19.18 52.56 -42.41
C ASN A 213 -18.46 52.28 -41.08
N ILE A 214 -19.21 51.86 -40.06
CA ILE A 214 -18.70 51.47 -38.73
C ILE A 214 -17.56 50.43 -38.83
N ILE A 215 -17.59 49.55 -39.83
CA ILE A 215 -16.58 48.51 -40.05
C ILE A 215 -15.22 49.09 -40.49
N PHE A 216 -15.20 50.21 -41.23
CA PHE A 216 -13.95 50.81 -41.74
C PHE A 216 -13.20 51.62 -40.69
N ASN A 217 -13.83 51.95 -39.55
CA ASN A 217 -13.19 52.68 -38.46
C ASN A 217 -12.32 51.79 -37.54
N HIS A 218 -12.36 50.46 -37.69
CA HIS A 218 -11.66 49.50 -36.82
C HIS A 218 -10.59 48.68 -37.57
N TYR A 219 -9.93 49.25 -38.59
CA TYR A 219 -8.87 48.56 -39.33
C TYR A 219 -7.69 48.16 -38.44
N LEU A 220 -7.35 49.00 -37.45
CA LEU A 220 -6.30 48.71 -36.48
C LEU A 220 -6.67 47.53 -35.57
N PHE A 221 -7.94 47.43 -35.14
CA PHE A 221 -8.46 46.24 -34.48
C PHE A 221 -8.29 44.97 -35.36
N LEU A 222 -8.68 44.99 -36.63
CA LEU A 222 -8.55 43.81 -37.50
C LEU A 222 -7.09 43.39 -37.71
N ILE A 223 -6.19 44.34 -37.97
CA ILE A 223 -4.76 44.07 -38.15
C ILE A 223 -4.16 43.52 -36.86
N SER A 224 -4.44 44.13 -35.72
CA SER A 224 -3.94 43.67 -34.42
C SER A 224 -4.52 42.31 -34.03
N LEU A 225 -5.78 42.02 -34.33
CA LEU A 225 -6.40 40.71 -34.11
C LEU A 225 -5.69 39.61 -34.92
N ILE A 226 -5.41 39.85 -36.20
CA ILE A 226 -4.68 38.88 -37.05
C ILE A 226 -3.27 38.65 -36.50
N LEU A 227 -2.56 39.72 -36.12
CA LEU A 227 -1.21 39.61 -35.57
C LEU A 227 -1.19 38.88 -34.21
N VAL A 228 -2.16 39.16 -33.34
CA VAL A 228 -2.29 38.47 -32.04
C VAL A 228 -2.62 37.00 -32.24
N GLU A 229 -3.54 36.67 -33.15
CA GLU A 229 -3.90 35.28 -33.43
C GLU A 229 -2.71 34.48 -33.99
N LEU A 230 -1.96 35.06 -34.95
CA LEU A 230 -0.85 34.36 -35.60
C LEU A 230 0.42 34.24 -34.73
N PHE A 231 0.72 35.25 -33.90
CA PHE A 231 2.01 35.31 -33.20
C PHE A 231 1.93 35.18 -31.67
N LEU A 232 0.78 35.49 -31.06
CA LEU A 232 0.65 35.56 -29.60
C LEU A 232 -0.38 34.60 -29.01
N ALA A 233 -1.37 34.11 -29.75
CA ALA A 233 -2.45 33.29 -29.22
C ALA A 233 -1.95 32.07 -28.45
N ASP A 234 -0.97 31.33 -28.99
CA ASP A 234 -0.42 30.15 -28.31
C ASP A 234 0.38 30.51 -27.06
N LYS A 235 1.15 31.62 -27.10
CA LYS A 235 1.86 32.12 -25.91
C LYS A 235 0.89 32.56 -24.81
N ILE A 236 -0.21 33.21 -25.19
CA ILE A 236 -1.29 33.63 -24.28
C ILE A 236 -1.95 32.39 -23.67
N LYS A 237 -2.35 31.41 -24.49
CA LYS A 237 -2.96 30.15 -24.04
C LYS A 237 -2.03 29.39 -23.09
N ASN A 238 -0.76 29.23 -23.42
CA ASN A 238 0.21 28.53 -22.57
C ASN A 238 0.45 29.26 -21.25
N ARG A 239 0.57 30.60 -21.26
CA ARG A 239 0.79 31.38 -20.04
C ARG A 239 -0.43 31.34 -19.10
N ILE A 240 -1.63 31.49 -19.65
CA ILE A 240 -2.88 31.36 -18.88
C ILE A 240 -3.04 29.93 -18.36
N SER A 241 -2.76 28.92 -19.19
CA SER A 241 -2.78 27.51 -18.80
C SER A 241 -1.86 27.24 -17.62
N ARG A 242 -0.61 27.70 -17.70
CA ARG A 242 0.37 27.56 -16.62
C ARG A 242 -0.09 28.28 -15.34
N MET A 243 -0.58 29.50 -15.46
CA MET A 243 -1.05 30.29 -14.32
C MET A 243 -2.21 29.60 -13.58
N LEU A 244 -3.16 29.03 -14.33
CA LEU A 244 -4.33 28.37 -13.76
C LEU A 244 -4.04 26.97 -13.21
N SER A 245 -3.03 26.27 -13.77
CA SER A 245 -2.69 24.90 -13.37
C SER A 245 -1.66 24.82 -12.25
N ILE A 246 -0.74 25.79 -12.13
CA ILE A 246 0.46 25.64 -11.30
C ILE A 246 0.15 25.38 -9.82
N SER A 247 -0.88 26.04 -9.27
CA SER A 247 -1.28 25.82 -7.87
C SER A 247 -1.73 24.38 -7.66
N TYR A 248 -2.67 23.91 -8.49
CA TYR A 248 -3.18 22.55 -8.41
C TYR A 248 -2.08 21.50 -8.56
N LEU A 249 -1.17 21.69 -9.51
CA LEU A 249 -0.07 20.75 -9.75
C LEU A 249 0.94 20.72 -8.58
N LYS A 250 1.20 21.86 -7.95
CA LYS A 250 2.03 21.94 -6.73
C LYS A 250 1.36 21.27 -5.54
N ASP A 251 0.08 21.55 -5.32
CA ASP A 251 -0.69 20.96 -4.21
C ASP A 251 -0.80 19.43 -4.35
N SER A 252 -1.01 18.96 -5.59
CA SER A 252 -1.02 17.53 -5.90
C SER A 252 0.35 16.88 -5.71
N LEU A 253 1.44 17.56 -6.09
CA LEU A 253 2.80 17.09 -5.82
C LEU A 253 3.06 16.98 -4.30
N ASN A 254 2.71 18.00 -3.52
CA ASN A 254 2.85 17.98 -2.05
C ASN A 254 2.03 16.84 -1.43
N THR A 255 0.84 16.58 -1.96
CA THR A 255 0.00 15.45 -1.51
C THR A 255 0.69 14.12 -1.78
N LEU A 256 1.30 13.97 -2.96
CA LEU A 256 2.02 12.76 -3.33
C LEU A 256 3.30 12.57 -2.49
N GLU A 257 4.02 13.64 -2.17
CA GLU A 257 5.19 13.61 -1.28
C GLU A 257 4.82 13.15 0.14
N ASN A 258 3.72 13.68 0.68
CA ASN A 258 3.21 13.25 1.99
C ASN A 258 2.80 11.78 1.98
N LEU A 259 2.15 11.33 0.90
CA LEU A 259 1.76 9.93 0.73
C LEU A 259 2.97 9.00 0.63
N LEU A 260 4.02 9.40 -0.10
CA LEU A 260 5.26 8.63 -0.18
C LEU A 260 5.97 8.55 1.18
N THR A 261 6.06 9.66 1.89
CA THR A 261 6.67 9.70 3.24
C THR A 261 5.93 8.79 4.21
N GLU A 262 4.59 8.78 4.16
CA GLU A 262 3.79 7.91 5.00
C GLU A 262 3.97 6.43 4.63
N ASN A 263 4.04 6.12 3.33
CA ASN A 263 4.32 4.77 2.85
C ASN A 263 5.69 4.26 3.36
N GLU A 264 6.74 5.09 3.31
CA GLU A 264 8.06 4.77 3.85
C GLU A 264 8.06 4.55 5.37
N ARG A 265 7.31 5.36 6.12
CA ARG A 265 7.13 5.16 7.56
C ARG A 265 6.44 3.84 7.88
N GLN A 266 5.43 3.48 7.10
CA GLN A 266 4.74 2.21 7.27
C GLN A 266 5.64 1.03 6.92
N LEU A 267 6.42 1.13 5.85
CA LEU A 267 7.45 0.14 5.52
C LEU A 267 8.41 -0.07 6.69
N ALA A 268 9.01 1.01 7.22
CA ALA A 268 9.93 0.92 8.36
C ALA A 268 9.28 0.32 9.61
N LYS A 269 7.99 0.61 9.84
CA LYS A 269 7.23 0.01 10.94
C LYS A 269 7.11 -1.51 10.76
N VAL A 270 6.76 -1.97 9.57
CA VAL A 270 6.63 -3.41 9.26
C VAL A 270 7.97 -4.11 9.41
N GLU A 271 9.04 -3.50 8.91
CA GLU A 271 10.41 -4.03 9.08
C GLU A 271 10.77 -4.19 10.56
N SER A 272 10.46 -3.17 11.38
CA SER A 272 10.73 -3.22 12.82
C SER A 272 9.89 -4.26 13.56
N GLN A 273 8.64 -4.47 13.14
CA GLN A 273 7.70 -5.38 13.79
C GLN A 273 7.99 -6.84 13.47
N HIS A 274 8.43 -7.13 12.24
CA HIS A 274 8.63 -8.50 11.77
C HIS A 274 10.11 -8.90 11.65
N HIS A 275 11.04 -7.97 11.89
CA HIS A 275 12.49 -8.19 11.75
C HIS A 275 12.91 -8.73 10.38
N VAL A 276 12.19 -8.31 9.33
CA VAL A 276 12.49 -8.64 7.92
C VAL A 276 12.64 -7.33 7.18
N THR A 277 13.68 -7.17 6.36
CA THR A 277 13.83 -5.96 5.53
C THR A 277 13.05 -6.09 4.22
N LEU A 278 12.60 -4.96 3.66
CA LEU A 278 11.93 -4.94 2.36
C LEU A 278 12.83 -5.54 1.25
N SER A 279 14.13 -5.29 1.33
CA SER A 279 15.10 -5.84 0.37
C SER A 279 15.18 -7.37 0.41
N GLU A 280 15.13 -7.98 1.60
CA GLU A 280 15.06 -9.43 1.76
C GLU A 280 13.72 -9.97 1.26
N PHE A 281 12.63 -9.26 1.53
CA PHE A 281 11.30 -9.62 1.03
C PHE A 281 11.26 -9.65 -0.51
N VAL A 282 11.73 -8.60 -1.16
CA VAL A 282 11.78 -8.51 -2.64
C VAL A 282 12.70 -9.59 -3.21
N LYS A 283 13.83 -9.88 -2.57
CA LYS A 283 14.74 -10.95 -3.03
C LYS A 283 14.11 -12.34 -2.92
N LYS A 284 13.31 -12.58 -1.87
CA LYS A 284 12.69 -13.89 -1.60
C LYS A 284 11.41 -14.12 -2.42
N ASN A 285 10.68 -13.05 -2.72
CA ASN A 285 9.37 -13.12 -3.38
C ASN A 285 9.33 -12.45 -4.76
N GLY A 286 10.46 -11.93 -5.25
CA GLY A 286 10.56 -11.22 -6.53
C GLY A 286 10.15 -12.07 -7.73
N ASP A 287 10.44 -13.38 -7.71
CA ASP A 287 10.01 -14.30 -8.77
C ASP A 287 8.49 -14.59 -8.74
N ALA A 288 7.81 -14.30 -7.63
CA ALA A 288 6.37 -14.52 -7.44
C ALA A 288 5.51 -13.27 -7.69
N LEU A 289 6.12 -12.08 -7.76
CA LEU A 289 5.44 -10.78 -7.94
C LEU A 289 5.47 -10.28 -9.40
N ASP A 290 6.10 -11.02 -10.31
CA ASP A 290 6.21 -10.72 -11.75
C ASP A 290 5.12 -11.40 -12.63
N TYR A 291 4.08 -11.99 -12.02
CA TYR A 291 2.97 -12.66 -12.71
C TYR A 291 1.62 -11.96 -12.54
#